data_AF-A0A5N1L1L8-F1
#
_entry.id   AF-A0A5N1L1L8-F1
#
_cell.length_a   1.000
_cell.length_b   1.000
_cell.length_c   1.000
_cell.angle_alpha   90.00
_cell.angle_beta   90.00
_cell.angle_gamma   90.00
#
_symmetry.space_group_name_H-M   'P 1'
#
loop_
_entity.id
_entity.type
_entity.pdbx_description
1 polymer ?
#
loop_
_entity_poly.entity_id
_entity_poly.type
_entity_poly.pdbx_seq_one_letter_code
_entity_poly.pdbx_strand_id
1 'polypeptide(L)' 'MNPDDVVEAFVTTIILVVMLVVAITIWNQDIGMVLVDLLPNFVEILVWLFVGAIIAALLVQLVEEF' A
#
# COMPACT_ATOMS: atom_id res chain seq x y z
N MET A 1 1.73 17.05 7.75
CA MET A 1 2.34 16.15 6.76
C MET A 1 1.72 16.53 5.43
N ASN A 2 2.52 16.88 4.41
CA ASN A 2 1.95 17.27 3.13
C ASN A 2 1.27 16.05 2.49
N PRO A 3 0.16 16.23 1.74
CA PRO A 3 -0.45 15.14 0.99
C PRO A 3 0.55 14.39 0.11
N ASP A 4 1.52 15.12 -0.45
CA ASP A 4 2.63 14.54 -1.24
C ASP A 4 3.51 13.60 -0.41
N ASP A 5 3.86 13.97 0.83
CA ASP A 5 4.66 13.11 1.73
C ASP A 5 3.92 11.80 2.05
N VAL A 6 2.59 11.85 2.14
CA VAL A 6 1.73 10.69 2.43
C VAL A 6 1.68 9.74 1.24
N VAL A 7 1.55 10.29 0.02
CA VAL A 7 1.61 9.51 -1.23
C VAL A 7 3.01 8.90 -1.41
N GLU A 8 4.07 9.66 -1.14
CA GLU A 8 5.45 9.18 -1.22
C GLU A 8 5.72 8.04 -0.23
N ALA A 9 5.25 8.16 1.02
CA ALA A 9 5.36 7.11 2.02
C ALA A 9 4.61 5.83 1.59
N PHE A 10 3.42 5.99 1.00
CA PHE A 10 2.65 4.88 0.45
C PHE A 10 3.39 4.14 -0.68
N VAL A 11 3.90 4.90 -1.66
CA VAL A 11 4.66 4.32 -2.80
C VAL A 11 5.94 3.66 -2.32
N THR A 12 6.69 4.30 -1.42
CA THR A 12 7.90 3.75 -0.81
C THR A 12 7.62 2.44 -0.08
N THR A 13 6.49 2.35 0.63
CA THR A 13 6.08 1.13 1.32
C THR A 13 5.83 -0.03 0.34
N ILE A 14 5.15 0.24 -0.77
CA ILE A 14 4.92 -0.77 -1.82
C ILE A 14 6.26 -1.25 -2.38
N ILE A 15 7.16 -0.32 -2.71
CA ILE A 15 8.48 -0.67 -3.26
C ILE A 15 9.27 -1.54 -2.28
N LEU A 16 9.25 -1.21 -0.99
CA LEU A 16 9.93 -2.00 0.05
C LEU A 16 9.36 -3.42 0.17
N VAL A 17 8.05 -3.57 0.12
CA VAL A 17 7.39 -4.89 0.16
C VAL A 17 7.75 -5.71 -1.07
N VAL A 18 7.75 -5.10 -2.26
CA VAL A 18 8.19 -5.77 -3.50
C VAL A 18 9.64 -6.22 -3.39
N MET A 19 10.54 -5.34 -2.93
CA MET A 19 11.96 -5.66 -2.74
C MET A 19 12.17 -6.81 -1.74
N LEU A 20 11.38 -6.83 -0.66
CA LEU A 20 11.41 -7.92 0.32
C LEU A 20 10.97 -9.25 -0.30
N VAL A 21 9.89 -9.25 -1.08
CA VAL A 21 9.41 -10.46 -1.76
C VAL A 21 10.42 -10.97 -2.78
N VAL A 22 11.07 -10.06 -3.53
CA VAL A 22 12.19 -10.43 -4.42
C VAL A 22 13.34 -11.06 -3.65
N ALA A 23 13.77 -10.44 -2.54
CA ALA A 23 14.85 -10.98 -1.70
C ALA A 23 14.52 -12.37 -1.14
N ILE A 24 13.28 -12.58 -0.68
CA ILE A 24 12.82 -13.88 -0.18
C ILE A 24 12.80 -14.90 -1.32
N THR A 25 12.38 -14.51 -2.53
CA THR A 25 12.34 -15.40 -3.70
C THR A 25 13.73 -15.88 -4.10
N ILE A 26 14.75 -15.02 -3.99
CA ILE A 26 16.15 -15.40 -4.23
C ILE A 26 16.65 -16.38 -3.17
N TRP A 27 16.27 -16.18 -1.90
CA TRP A 27 16.71 -17.04 -0.79
C TRP A 27 15.97 -18.38 -0.74
N ASN A 28 14.68 -18.39 -1.04
CA ASN A 28 13.82 -19.57 -1.07
C ASN A 28 12.72 -19.40 -2.13
N GLN A 29 12.85 -20.13 -3.24
CA GLN A 29 11.92 -20.02 -4.37
C GLN A 29 10.50 -20.48 -4.04
N ASP A 30 10.33 -21.53 -3.22
CA ASP A 30 9.01 -22.07 -2.89
C ASP A 30 8.17 -21.04 -2.12
N ILE A 31 8.78 -20.41 -1.10
CA ILE A 31 8.13 -19.33 -0.34
C ILE A 31 7.96 -18.08 -1.21
N GLY A 32 8.97 -17.76 -2.01
CA GLY A 32 8.96 -16.62 -2.92
C GLY A 32 7.77 -16.63 -3.89
N MET A 33 7.51 -17.76 -4.53
CA MET A 33 6.38 -17.89 -5.46
C MET A 33 5.03 -17.64 -4.76
N VAL A 34 4.83 -18.20 -3.56
CA VAL A 34 3.62 -17.95 -2.78
C VAL A 34 3.47 -16.46 -2.45
N LEU A 35 4.56 -15.79 -2.07
CA LEU A 35 4.53 -14.36 -1.78
C LEU A 35 4.27 -13.51 -3.04
N VAL A 36 4.83 -13.89 -4.18
CA VAL A 36 4.57 -13.23 -5.47
C VAL A 36 3.10 -13.35 -5.87
N ASP A 37 2.49 -14.52 -5.65
CA ASP A 37 1.06 -14.74 -5.94
C ASP A 37 0.15 -13.94 -5.00
N LEU A 38 0.58 -13.72 -3.75
CA LEU A 38 -0.16 -12.94 -2.76
C LEU A 38 0.04 -11.43 -2.90
N LEU A 39 1.14 -10.99 -3.52
CA LEU A 39 1.53 -9.58 -3.60
C LEU A 39 0.46 -8.69 -4.26
N PRO A 40 -0.20 -9.08 -5.38
CA PRO A 40 -1.26 -8.28 -5.97
C PRO A 40 -2.43 -8.04 -5.01
N ASN A 41 -2.88 -9.08 -4.30
CA ASN A 41 -3.98 -8.97 -3.34
C ASN A 41 -3.62 -8.04 -2.18
N PHE A 42 -2.38 -8.13 -1.68
CA PHE A 42 -1.89 -7.25 -0.63
C PHE A 42 -1.85 -5.78 -1.08
N VAL A 43 -1.32 -5.51 -2.28
CA VAL A 43 -1.29 -4.15 -2.84
C VAL A 43 -2.70 -3.62 -3.09
N GLU A 44 -3.60 -4.46 -3.60
CA GLU A 44 -5.00 -4.09 -3.80
C GLU A 44 -5.66 -3.63 -2.49
N ILE A 45 -5.51 -4.40 -1.41
CA ILE A 45 -6.04 -4.03 -0.08
C ILE A 45 -5.47 -2.69 0.39
N LEU A 46 -4.17 -2.46 0.22
CA LEU A 46 -3.53 -1.20 0.60
C LEU A 46 -4.09 -0.01 -0.19
N VAL A 47 -4.31 -0.18 -1.49
CA VAL A 47 -4.92 0.86 -2.34
C VAL A 47 -6.35 1.15 -1.89
N TRP A 48 -7.16 0.11 -1.63
CA TRP A 48 -8.53 0.31 -1.13
C TRP A 48 -8.57 1.06 0.20
N LEU A 49 -7.69 0.71 1.14
CA LEU A 49 -7.58 1.40 2.42
C LEU A 49 -7.14 2.86 2.24
N PHE A 50 -6.18 3.11 1.36
CA PHE A 50 -5.68 4.45 1.06
C PHE A 50 -6.76 5.34 0.46
N VAL A 51 -7.47 4.85 -0.56
CA VAL A 51 -8.58 5.55 -1.19
C VAL A 51 -9.71 5.79 -0.19
N GLY A 52 -10.04 4.77 0.62
CA GLY A 52 -11.04 4.89 1.69
C GLY A 52 -10.71 5.97 2.70
N ALA A 53 -9.44 6.07 3.12
CA ALA A 53 -8.98 7.11 4.04
C ALA A 53 -9.10 8.52 3.44
N ILE A 54 -8.79 8.69 2.15
CA ILE A 54 -8.96 9.97 1.44
C ILE A 54 -10.44 10.36 1.39
N ILE A 55 -11.31 9.44 0.98
CA ILE A 55 -12.76 9.69 0.90
C ILE A 55 -13.30 10.07 2.27
N ALA A 56 -12.93 9.33 3.32
CA ALA A 56 -13.34 9.65 4.68
C ALA A 56 -12.86 11.04 5.13
N ALA A 57 -11.62 11.41 4.85
CA ALA A 57 -11.08 12.74 5.16
C ALA A 57 -11.86 13.86 4.45
N LEU A 58 -12.19 13.68 3.17
CA LEU A 58 -13.00 14.64 2.41
C LEU A 58 -14.43 14.75 2.94
N LEU A 59 -15.04 13.63 3.35
CA LEU A 59 -16.38 13.64 3.95
C LEU A 59 -16.40 14.35 5.31
N VAL A 60 -15.36 14.15 6.13
CA VAL A 60 -15.23 14.86 7.42
C VAL A 60 -15.08 16.36 7.18
N GLN A 61 -14.21 16.78 6.24
CA GLN A 61 -14.07 18.19 5.88
C GLN A 61 -15.40 18.81 5.41
N LEU A 62 -16.15 18.09 4.56
CA LEU A 62 -17.45 18.55 4.11
C LEU A 62 -18.43 18.71 5.28
N VAL A 63 -18.47 17.78 6.24
CA VAL A 63 -19.37 17.87 7.40
C VAL A 63 -18.97 19.02 8.35
N GLU A 64 -17.67 19.29 8.52
CA GLU A 64 -17.19 20.39 9.38
C GLU A 64 -17.39 21.78 8.77
N GLU A 65 -17.55 21.88 7.44
CA GLU A 65 -17.87 23.14 6.74
C GLU A 65 -19.36 23.53 6.81
N PHE A 66 -20.26 22.64 7.27
CA PHE A 66 -21.69 22.89 7.45
C PHE A 66 -22.06 23.21 8.92
#